data_AF-A0A519ZF59-F1
#
_entry.id   AF-A0A519ZF59-F1
#
_cell.length_a   1.000
_cell.length_b   1.000
_cell.length_c   1.000
_cell.angle_alpha   90.00
_cell.angle_beta   90.00
_cell.angle_gamma   90.00
#
_symmetry.space_group_name_H-M   'P 1'
#
loop_
_entity.id
_entity.type
_entity.pdbx_description
1 polymer ?
#
loop_
_entity_poly.entity_id
_entity_poly.type
_entity_poly.pdbx_seq_one_letter_code
_entity_poly.pdbx_strand_id
1 'polypeptide(L)'
;MLINLLAKNTVAATLALGLAGQLLAGCRSADGPAPTEAVPGTTLPANFPAPVYALEDNPPSAAAFALGRSLFYDVRLSRDGTVSCGSCHQQFAAFAHADHRLSHGVDNLLGTRNAPALQNLRWKADFFWDGGPKNLETLPLAPLTNPVEMDETLANVLRKLNGDATYV
;
A
#
# COMPACT_ATOMS: atom_id res chain seq x y z
N MET A 1 32.98 -61.69 -10.07
CA MET A 1 32.80 -60.64 -9.03
C MET A 1 33.13 -59.22 -9.53
N LEU A 2 33.30 -58.98 -10.85
CA LEU A 2 33.61 -57.64 -11.40
C LEU A 2 32.44 -56.94 -12.14
N ILE A 3 31.32 -57.63 -12.39
CA ILE A 3 30.20 -57.07 -13.19
C ILE A 3 29.25 -56.21 -12.33
N ASN A 4 29.19 -56.45 -11.02
CA ASN A 4 28.29 -55.74 -10.09
C ASN A 4 28.82 -54.38 -9.60
N LEU A 5 30.06 -54.02 -9.90
CA LEU A 5 30.66 -52.76 -9.45
C LEU A 5 30.43 -51.62 -10.47
N LEU A 6 30.33 -51.94 -11.76
CA LEU A 6 30.09 -50.95 -12.83
C LEU A 6 28.64 -50.44 -12.86
N ALA A 7 27.65 -51.26 -12.49
CA ALA A 7 26.24 -50.89 -12.48
C ALA A 7 25.84 -49.95 -11.32
N LYS A 8 26.58 -49.96 -10.21
CA LYS A 8 26.30 -49.08 -9.05
C LYS A 8 26.82 -47.66 -9.27
N ASN A 9 27.92 -47.49 -10.03
CA ASN A 9 28.49 -46.18 -10.35
C ASN A 9 27.69 -45.42 -11.43
N THR A 10 27.04 -46.12 -12.35
CA THR A 10 26.22 -45.48 -13.41
C THR A 10 24.88 -44.94 -12.89
N VAL A 11 24.30 -45.58 -11.86
CA VAL A 11 23.07 -45.12 -11.20
C VAL A 11 23.34 -43.90 -10.29
N ALA A 12 24.47 -43.88 -9.57
CA ALA A 12 24.85 -42.71 -8.76
C ALA A 12 25.18 -41.48 -9.61
N ALA A 13 25.84 -41.67 -10.77
CA ALA A 13 26.18 -40.58 -11.68
C ALA A 13 24.96 -39.97 -12.39
N THR A 14 23.94 -40.77 -12.71
CA THR A 14 22.71 -40.24 -13.34
C THR A 14 21.80 -39.52 -12.34
N LEU A 15 21.78 -39.93 -11.06
CA LEU A 15 21.02 -39.24 -10.01
C LEU A 15 21.62 -37.87 -9.63
N ALA A 16 22.96 -37.75 -9.65
CA ALA A 16 23.65 -36.49 -9.35
C ALA A 16 23.48 -35.43 -10.45
N LEU A 17 23.46 -35.83 -11.74
CA LEU A 17 23.17 -34.90 -12.83
C LEU A 17 21.68 -34.50 -12.90
N GLY A 18 20.76 -35.37 -12.48
CA GLY A 18 19.34 -35.05 -12.39
C GLY A 18 19.01 -33.99 -11.33
N LEU A 19 19.69 -34.03 -10.19
CA LEU A 19 19.44 -33.09 -9.09
C LEU A 19 20.10 -31.72 -9.31
N ALA A 20 21.27 -31.67 -9.97
CA ALA A 20 21.91 -30.42 -10.38
C ALA A 20 21.10 -29.66 -11.44
N GLY A 21 20.40 -30.38 -12.34
CA GLY A 21 19.51 -29.78 -13.34
C GLY A 21 18.25 -29.13 -12.75
N GLN A 22 17.73 -29.66 -11.64
CA GLN A 22 16.55 -29.09 -10.97
C GLN A 22 16.85 -27.88 -10.09
N LEU A 23 18.10 -27.70 -9.66
CA LEU A 23 18.54 -26.52 -8.91
C LEU A 23 18.79 -25.27 -9.80
N LEU A 24 19.01 -25.45 -11.10
CA LEU A 24 19.22 -24.35 -12.05
C LEU A 24 17.92 -23.83 -12.69
N ALA A 25 16.80 -24.55 -12.55
CA ALA A 25 15.49 -24.11 -13.04
C ALA A 25 14.74 -23.20 -12.04
N GLY A 26 15.25 -23.03 -10.81
CA GLY A 26 14.62 -22.22 -9.76
C GLY A 26 14.95 -20.72 -9.81
N CYS A 27 15.95 -20.31 -10.59
CA CYS A 27 16.34 -18.90 -10.73
C CYS A 27 15.99 -18.40 -12.12
N ARG A 28 14.70 -18.29 -12.41
CA ARG A 28 14.23 -17.43 -13.49
C ARG A 28 13.57 -16.25 -12.82
N SER A 29 14.26 -15.11 -12.79
CA SER A 29 13.61 -13.82 -12.54
C SER A 29 12.39 -13.77 -13.43
N ALA A 30 11.23 -13.45 -12.86
CA ALA A 30 10.00 -13.28 -13.61
C ALA A 30 10.13 -12.01 -14.48
N ASP A 31 10.89 -12.09 -15.57
CA ASP A 31 11.09 -11.01 -16.54
C ASP A 31 9.94 -10.95 -17.56
N GLY A 32 8.79 -11.54 -17.23
CA GLY A 32 7.55 -11.28 -17.95
C GLY A 32 6.95 -9.98 -17.43
N PRO A 33 6.34 -9.13 -18.30
CA PRO A 33 5.54 -8.03 -17.79
C PRO A 33 4.51 -8.62 -16.82
N ALA A 34 4.52 -8.14 -15.58
CA ALA A 34 3.48 -8.49 -14.61
C ALA A 34 2.13 -8.31 -15.31
N PRO A 35 1.16 -9.23 -15.11
CA PRO A 35 -0.19 -9.05 -15.65
C PRO A 35 -0.63 -7.62 -15.36
N THR A 36 -1.10 -6.90 -16.38
CA THR A 36 -1.63 -5.55 -16.22
C THR A 36 -2.95 -5.67 -15.46
N GLU A 37 -2.89 -5.94 -14.16
CA GLU A 37 -4.06 -5.91 -13.30
C GLU A 37 -4.65 -4.51 -13.41
N ALA A 38 -5.93 -4.45 -13.76
CA ALA A 38 -6.64 -3.19 -13.88
C ALA A 38 -6.57 -2.46 -12.54
N VAL A 39 -5.96 -1.27 -12.53
CA VAL A 39 -5.82 -0.48 -11.31
C VAL A 39 -7.17 0.15 -10.98
N PRO A 40 -7.75 -0.10 -9.78
CA PRO A 40 -9.04 0.49 -9.42
C PRO A 40 -9.03 2.02 -9.53
N GLY A 41 -10.13 2.59 -10.03
CA GLY A 41 -10.29 4.04 -10.16
C GLY A 41 -9.64 4.68 -11.39
N THR A 42 -9.03 3.90 -12.28
CA THR A 42 -8.45 4.43 -13.54
C THR A 42 -9.48 4.60 -14.66
N THR A 43 -10.55 3.80 -14.66
CA THR A 43 -11.67 3.96 -15.60
C THR A 43 -12.59 5.09 -15.17
N LEU A 44 -12.80 6.07 -16.06
CA LEU A 44 -13.72 7.17 -15.82
C LEU A 44 -15.18 6.73 -16.01
N PRO A 45 -16.10 7.07 -15.09
CA PRO A 45 -17.52 6.84 -15.30
C PRO A 45 -18.06 7.71 -16.46
N ALA A 46 -18.94 7.13 -17.29
CA ALA A 46 -19.42 7.77 -18.53
C ALA A 46 -20.13 9.12 -18.35
N ASN A 47 -20.74 9.36 -17.18
CA ASN A 47 -21.54 10.57 -16.90
C ASN A 47 -20.88 11.50 -15.86
N PHE A 48 -19.58 11.32 -15.59
CA PHE A 48 -18.84 12.24 -14.73
C PHE A 48 -18.22 13.35 -15.58
N PRO A 49 -18.07 14.57 -15.03
CA PRO A 49 -17.31 15.62 -15.70
C PRO A 49 -15.85 15.20 -15.87
N ALA A 50 -15.09 15.95 -16.67
CA ALA A 50 -13.65 15.78 -16.70
C ALA A 50 -13.07 15.91 -15.28
N PRO A 51 -12.13 15.04 -14.87
CA PRO A 51 -11.47 15.15 -13.59
C PRO A 51 -10.75 16.49 -13.44
N VAL A 52 -10.73 17.02 -12.22
CA VAL A 52 -10.01 18.24 -11.86
C VAL A 52 -8.55 17.90 -11.50
N TYR A 53 -8.34 16.77 -10.84
CA TYR A 53 -7.02 16.32 -10.43
C TYR A 53 -6.35 15.47 -11.50
N ALA A 54 -5.17 15.95 -11.90
CA ALA A 54 -4.25 15.32 -12.84
C ALA A 54 -3.50 14.15 -12.17
N LEU A 55 -3.21 13.08 -12.92
CA LEU A 55 -2.47 11.90 -12.41
C LEU A 55 -1.09 11.74 -13.08
N GLU A 56 -0.72 12.68 -13.94
CA GLU A 56 0.47 12.60 -14.79
C GLU A 56 1.75 12.59 -13.95
N ASP A 57 1.77 13.35 -12.85
CA ASP A 57 2.91 13.42 -11.94
C ASP A 57 3.04 12.19 -11.03
N ASN A 58 1.97 11.41 -10.88
CA ASN A 58 1.92 10.21 -10.05
C ASN A 58 0.99 9.15 -10.67
N PRO A 59 1.41 8.52 -11.79
CA PRO A 59 0.57 7.60 -12.53
C PRO A 59 0.29 6.33 -11.70
N PRO A 60 -0.97 5.90 -11.59
CA PRO A 60 -1.33 4.75 -10.77
C PRO A 60 -0.78 3.44 -11.38
N SER A 61 -0.22 2.58 -10.53
CA SER A 61 0.16 1.21 -10.86
C SER A 61 -0.50 0.23 -9.89
N ALA A 62 -0.61 -1.05 -10.28
CA ALA A 62 -1.19 -2.08 -9.41
C ALA A 62 -0.38 -2.24 -8.11
N ALA A 63 0.95 -2.17 -8.22
CA ALA A 63 1.85 -2.21 -7.08
C ALA A 63 1.67 -1.00 -6.15
N ALA A 64 1.59 0.22 -6.69
CA ALA A 64 1.36 1.43 -5.91
C ALA A 64 -0.03 1.43 -5.25
N PHE A 65 -1.06 0.95 -5.95
CA PHE A 65 -2.40 0.79 -5.37
C PHE A 65 -2.40 -0.21 -4.21
N ALA A 66 -1.76 -1.36 -4.37
CA ALA A 66 -1.66 -2.38 -3.32
C ALA A 66 -0.91 -1.83 -2.10
N LEU A 67 0.24 -1.18 -2.32
CA LEU A 67 1.02 -0.53 -1.26
C LEU A 67 0.21 0.55 -0.53
N GLY A 68 -0.41 1.46 -1.29
CA GLY A 68 -1.24 2.53 -0.74
C GLY A 68 -2.42 1.99 0.08
N ARG A 69 -3.07 0.92 -0.37
CA ARG A 69 -4.13 0.24 0.38
C ARG A 69 -3.61 -0.34 1.69
N SER A 70 -2.45 -0.99 1.68
CA SER A 70 -1.83 -1.52 2.91
C SER A 70 -1.55 -0.40 3.90
N LEU A 71 -0.89 0.68 3.46
CA LEU A 71 -0.57 1.84 4.30
C LEU A 71 -1.84 2.52 4.85
N PHE A 72 -2.90 2.64 4.07
CA PHE A 72 -4.15 3.29 4.48
C PHE A 72 -4.78 2.66 5.73
N TYR A 73 -4.64 1.35 5.91
CA TYR A 73 -5.18 0.61 7.04
C TYR A 73 -4.12 0.23 8.08
N ASP A 74 -2.88 0.69 7.93
CA ASP A 74 -1.78 0.32 8.82
C ASP A 74 -1.73 1.24 10.05
N VAL A 75 -2.11 0.71 11.21
CA VAL A 75 -2.10 1.46 12.47
C VAL A 75 -0.70 1.84 12.93
N ARG A 76 0.35 1.17 12.45
CA ARG A 76 1.74 1.46 12.83
C ARG A 76 2.19 2.84 12.35
N LEU A 77 1.47 3.44 11.40
CA LEU A 77 1.72 4.81 10.97
C LEU A 77 1.39 5.85 12.04
N SER A 78 0.61 5.51 13.08
CA SER A 78 0.42 6.37 14.24
C SER A 78 1.50 6.13 15.30
N ARG A 79 1.74 7.14 16.15
CA ARG A 79 2.73 7.10 17.23
C ARG A 79 2.51 5.93 18.19
N ASP A 80 1.27 5.73 18.60
CA ASP A 80 0.87 4.74 19.60
C ASP A 80 0.41 3.40 19.00
N GLY A 81 0.36 3.30 17.66
CA GLY A 81 -0.05 2.09 16.97
C GLY A 81 -1.56 1.80 17.03
N THR A 82 -2.39 2.79 17.35
CA THR A 82 -3.85 2.61 17.53
C THR A 82 -4.69 3.17 16.38
N VAL A 83 -4.16 4.11 15.60
CA VAL A 83 -4.91 4.83 14.55
C VAL A 83 -4.28 4.58 13.17
N SER A 84 -5.14 4.32 12.19
CA SER A 84 -4.83 4.31 10.75
C SER A 84 -5.67 5.36 10.03
N CYS A 85 -5.38 5.64 8.76
CA CYS A 85 -6.25 6.50 7.93
C CYS A 85 -7.69 5.95 7.90
N GLY A 86 -7.82 4.63 7.78
CA GLY A 86 -9.10 3.91 7.78
C GLY A 86 -9.87 3.96 9.10
N SER A 87 -9.24 4.32 10.21
CA SER A 87 -9.94 4.50 11.50
C SER A 87 -10.95 5.65 11.43
N CYS A 88 -10.61 6.73 10.71
CA CYS A 88 -11.50 7.87 10.49
C CYS A 88 -12.15 7.89 9.10
N HIS A 89 -11.47 7.37 8.08
CA HIS A 89 -11.96 7.34 6.71
C HIS A 89 -12.52 5.97 6.34
N GLN A 90 -13.75 5.70 6.78
CA GLN A 90 -14.34 4.37 6.75
C GLN A 90 -14.95 4.04 5.39
N GLN A 91 -14.44 3.01 4.72
CA GLN A 91 -14.83 2.67 3.34
C GLN A 91 -16.34 2.50 3.15
N PHE A 92 -17.04 1.86 4.09
CA PHE A 92 -18.49 1.64 4.01
C PHE A 92 -19.32 2.94 4.06
N ALA A 93 -18.75 4.01 4.63
CA ALA A 93 -19.35 5.34 4.74
C ALA A 93 -18.79 6.30 3.69
N ALA A 94 -18.42 5.79 2.52
CA ALA A 94 -17.75 6.53 1.46
C ALA A 94 -16.46 7.22 1.94
N PHE A 95 -15.73 6.57 2.85
CA PHE A 95 -14.52 7.10 3.48
C PHE A 95 -14.75 8.35 4.35
N ALA A 96 -15.97 8.59 4.81
CA ALA A 96 -16.26 9.52 5.91
C ALA A 96 -16.11 8.83 7.27
N HIS A 97 -16.13 9.61 8.35
CA HIS A 97 -16.23 9.07 9.70
C HIS A 97 -17.71 8.96 10.11
N ALA A 98 -18.29 7.77 9.97
CA ALA A 98 -19.67 7.53 10.39
C ALA A 98 -19.81 7.55 11.91
N ASP A 99 -21.01 7.90 12.38
CA ASP A 99 -21.40 7.95 13.80
C ASP A 99 -20.56 8.87 14.70
N HIS A 100 -19.74 9.73 14.11
CA HIS A 100 -18.84 10.63 14.82
C HIS A 100 -18.97 12.06 14.30
N ARG A 101 -19.39 12.98 15.18
CA ARG A 101 -19.35 14.42 14.85
C ARG A 101 -17.92 14.93 14.70
N LEU A 102 -16.99 14.40 15.48
CA LEU A 102 -15.56 14.73 15.48
C LEU A 102 -14.77 13.43 15.56
N SER A 103 -13.64 13.36 14.86
CA SER A 103 -12.79 12.17 14.86
C SER A 103 -11.98 12.05 16.16
N HIS A 104 -11.70 10.81 16.56
CA HIS A 104 -10.74 10.48 17.62
C HIS A 104 -9.43 10.02 16.99
N GLY A 105 -8.31 10.57 17.44
CA GLY A 105 -6.98 10.12 17.04
C GLY A 105 -6.23 9.43 18.18
N VAL A 106 -4.90 9.56 18.18
CA VAL A 106 -4.02 8.96 19.21
C VAL A 106 -4.41 9.40 20.62
N ASP A 107 -4.16 8.54 21.61
CA ASP A 107 -4.59 8.72 23.01
C ASP A 107 -6.11 9.02 23.16
N ASN A 108 -6.92 8.67 22.17
CA ASN A 108 -8.35 9.00 22.08
C ASN A 108 -8.63 10.52 22.13
N LEU A 109 -7.67 11.34 21.68
CA LEU A 109 -7.83 12.79 21.62
C LEU A 109 -8.88 13.15 20.56
N LEU A 110 -9.71 14.14 20.89
CA LEU A 110 -10.79 14.60 20.01
C LEU A 110 -10.29 15.68 19.06
N GLY A 111 -10.47 15.45 17.76
CA GLY A 111 -10.19 16.43 16.71
C GLY A 111 -11.14 17.63 16.73
N THR A 112 -10.88 18.62 15.88
CA THR A 112 -11.68 19.84 15.82
C THR A 112 -12.70 19.85 14.67
N ARG A 113 -12.64 18.86 13.78
CA ARG A 113 -13.52 18.70 12.60
C ARG A 113 -13.90 17.23 12.40
N ASN A 114 -14.96 17.01 11.63
CA ASN A 114 -15.28 15.68 11.09
C ASN A 114 -14.31 15.35 9.94
N ALA A 115 -13.92 14.08 9.80
CA ALA A 115 -13.09 13.66 8.67
C ALA A 115 -13.86 13.77 7.35
N PRO A 116 -13.37 14.54 6.36
CA PRO A 116 -14.04 14.67 5.08
C PRO A 116 -14.05 13.33 4.35
N ALA A 117 -15.11 13.10 3.58
CA ALA A 117 -15.24 11.89 2.80
C ALA A 117 -14.25 11.88 1.61
N LEU A 118 -13.56 10.75 1.37
CA LEU A 118 -12.48 10.63 0.37
C LEU A 118 -12.93 10.03 -0.98
N GLN A 119 -14.21 9.70 -1.13
CA GLN A 119 -14.74 9.32 -2.43
C GLN A 119 -14.67 10.48 -3.42
N ASN A 120 -14.32 10.16 -4.67
CA ASN A 120 -14.33 11.09 -5.80
C ASN A 120 -13.38 12.30 -5.68
N LEU A 121 -12.28 12.21 -4.90
CA LEU A 121 -11.31 13.31 -4.77
C LEU A 121 -10.78 13.83 -6.11
N ARG A 122 -10.71 12.97 -7.14
CA ARG A 122 -10.26 13.35 -8.49
C ARG A 122 -11.10 14.47 -9.14
N TRP A 123 -12.30 14.73 -8.64
CA TRP A 123 -13.19 15.80 -9.12
C TRP A 123 -13.31 16.98 -8.16
N LYS A 124 -12.50 17.03 -7.10
CA LYS A 124 -12.45 18.15 -6.17
C LYS A 124 -11.24 19.04 -6.45
N ALA A 125 -11.41 20.34 -6.26
CA ALA A 125 -10.33 21.32 -6.34
C ALA A 125 -9.67 21.59 -4.97
N ASP A 126 -10.40 21.30 -3.89
CA ASP A 126 -10.00 21.50 -2.51
C ASP A 126 -10.32 20.25 -1.70
N PHE A 127 -9.43 19.88 -0.78
CA PHE A 127 -9.48 18.60 -0.08
C PHE A 127 -9.71 18.71 1.43
N PHE A 128 -9.47 19.89 2.01
CA PHE A 128 -9.71 20.19 3.42
C PHE A 128 -10.91 21.12 3.61
N TRP A 129 -11.48 21.13 4.81
CA TRP A 129 -12.64 21.96 5.17
C TRP A 129 -12.39 23.46 5.07
N ASP A 130 -11.18 23.89 5.38
CA ASP A 130 -10.72 25.27 5.51
C ASP A 130 -9.72 25.67 4.41
N GLY A 131 -9.62 24.84 3.37
CA GLY A 131 -8.59 24.97 2.34
C GLY A 131 -7.25 24.40 2.81
N GLY A 132 -6.20 24.55 2.00
CA GLY A 132 -4.89 23.97 2.29
C GLY A 132 -4.21 23.43 1.05
N PRO A 133 -3.32 22.42 1.20
CA PRO A 133 -2.66 21.78 0.07
C PRO A 133 -3.68 21.24 -0.94
N LYS A 134 -3.48 21.61 -2.22
CA LYS A 134 -4.29 21.16 -3.34
C LYS A 134 -3.67 19.97 -4.09
N ASN A 135 -2.70 19.32 -3.45
CA ASN A 135 -1.97 18.18 -4.01
C ASN A 135 -2.16 16.96 -3.09
N LEU A 136 -2.65 15.86 -3.66
CA LEU A 136 -2.99 14.63 -2.95
C LEU A 136 -1.77 13.91 -2.37
N GLU A 137 -0.60 14.08 -2.96
CA GLU A 137 0.65 13.43 -2.56
C GLU A 137 1.20 14.04 -1.26
N THR A 138 0.96 15.34 -1.06
CA THR A 138 1.38 16.06 0.15
C THR A 138 0.32 16.08 1.25
N LEU A 139 -0.95 15.86 0.89
CA LEU A 139 -2.07 15.95 1.82
C LEU A 139 -1.96 15.02 3.04
N PRO A 140 -1.56 13.73 2.92
CA PRO A 140 -1.43 12.83 4.06
C PRO A 140 -0.40 13.26 5.11
N LEU A 141 0.55 14.15 4.76
CA LEU A 141 1.58 14.60 5.71
C LEU A 141 0.97 15.41 6.87
N ALA A 142 -0.10 16.16 6.61
CA ALA A 142 -0.78 16.95 7.62
C ALA A 142 -1.42 16.08 8.74
N PRO A 143 -2.32 15.12 8.45
CA PRO A 143 -2.87 14.25 9.49
C PRO A 143 -1.80 13.32 10.11
N LEU A 144 -0.82 12.86 9.33
CA LEU A 144 0.26 12.00 9.83
C LEU A 144 1.10 12.68 10.93
N THR A 145 1.35 13.99 10.79
CA THR A 145 2.15 14.78 11.74
C THR A 145 1.33 15.57 12.75
N ASN A 146 0.00 15.52 12.67
CA ASN A 146 -0.88 16.20 13.60
C ASN A 146 -0.86 15.50 14.96
N PRO A 147 -0.55 16.20 16.07
CA PRO A 147 -0.41 15.60 17.41
C PRO A 147 -1.72 15.04 17.98
N VAL A 148 -2.87 15.40 17.41
CA VAL A 148 -4.18 14.87 17.80
C VAL A 148 -4.56 13.66 16.95
N GLU A 149 -4.14 13.60 15.68
CA GLU A 149 -4.59 12.56 14.75
C GLU A 149 -3.68 11.33 14.80
N MET A 150 -2.41 11.47 14.43
CA MET A 150 -1.45 10.35 14.34
C MET A 150 -0.14 10.59 15.10
N ASP A 151 0.18 11.85 15.44
CA ASP A 151 1.33 12.31 16.21
C ASP A 151 2.68 11.71 15.81
N GLU A 152 2.93 11.58 14.50
CA GLU A 152 4.16 10.99 14.00
C GLU A 152 5.13 11.99 13.36
N THR A 153 6.36 11.52 13.20
CA THR A 153 7.40 12.14 12.38
C THR A 153 7.67 11.26 11.15
N LEU A 154 7.91 11.90 10.01
CA LEU A 154 8.23 11.17 8.78
C LEU A 154 9.47 10.26 8.96
N ALA A 155 10.48 10.72 9.70
CA ALA A 155 11.69 9.95 9.97
C ALA A 155 11.38 8.65 10.73
N ASN A 156 10.46 8.68 11.70
CA ASN A 156 10.10 7.49 12.47
C ASN A 156 9.17 6.56 11.68
N VAL A 157 8.26 7.10 10.87
CA VAL A 157 7.45 6.31 9.93
C VAL A 157 8.36 5.54 8.97
N LEU A 158 9.34 6.21 8.35
CA LEU A 158 10.31 5.55 7.47
C LEU A 158 11.11 4.47 8.20
N ARG A 159 11.51 4.71 9.46
CA ARG A 159 12.19 3.70 10.29
C ARG A 159 11.31 2.47 10.51
N LYS A 160 10.01 2.66 10.80
CA LYS A 160 9.04 1.58 11.01
C LYS A 160 8.86 0.76 9.73
N LEU A 161 8.66 1.42 8.60
CA LEU A 161 8.43 0.75 7.30
C LEU A 161 9.68 0.01 6.81
N ASN A 162 10.86 0.63 6.90
CA ASN A 162 12.12 -0.02 6.50
C ASN A 162 12.52 -1.20 7.40
N GLY A 163 11.94 -1.29 8.61
CA GLY A 163 12.16 -2.39 9.54
C GLY A 163 11.25 -3.59 9.31
N ASP A 164 10.32 -3.54 8.35
CA ASP A 164 9.33 -4.58 8.10
C ASP A 164 9.47 -5.19 6.71
N ALA A 165 9.73 -6.50 6.66
CA ALA A 165 9.88 -7.28 5.43
C ALA A 165 8.63 -7.30 4.51
N THR A 166 7.48 -6.82 4.99
CA THR A 166 6.28 -6.62 4.18
C THR A 166 6.43 -5.42 3.23
N TYR A 167 7.27 -4.43 3.58
CA TYR A 167 7.42 -3.18 2.85
C TYR A 167 8.77 -3.00 2.15
N VAL A 168 9.73 -3.93 2.32
CA VAL A 168 11.09 -3.86 1.74
C VAL A 168 11.46 -5.07 0.90
#